data_AF-A0A953QQ78-F1
#
_entry.id   AF-A0A953QQ78-F1
#
_cell.length_a   1.000
_cell.length_b   1.000
_cell.length_c   1.000
_cell.angle_alpha   90.00
_cell.angle_beta   90.00
_cell.angle_gamma   90.00
#
_symmetry.space_group_name_H-M   'P 1'
#
loop_
_entity.id
_entity.type
_entity.pdbx_description
1 polymer ?
#
loop_
_entity_poly.entity_id
_entity_poly.type
_entity_poly.pdbx_seq_one_letter_code
_entity_poly.pdbx_strand_id
1 'polypeptide(L)'
;MRAVHRRKTLSRAPAVNEHRPESRCDRPDRRQESQEPDLSQQQRDDDQQKSCQQSDPHGQPVVKPDRHGGGRDFRQRRRRNRGCRLDRENLARRLPTFVTKQRVLNQHGPATASLLHDSSVPRPAHVGWVARPASRSHDRLGFPDSRPKNQRPAGLATSSPVSRPAPHNKIVRVLLFAATTGYQVRTFADAARRLNIDLVLATDRCHVLDDPWGDNAVPMQFDDLVLARGPFDGIVAVGDQPALAAAQAAEKFGLRFHPAEAVAAAKSKFLSRERFRQAGLLTPEFHLDTTPERYPCVLKPLGLSASRGVIRANTPAEFRQALDRIQKILEHEAEQSILIEDFIPGREFALEGIVTRGRLHVLALFDKPDPLDGPFFEETIYITPSREPSQIQQAIAETTQRAVAALGLSDGPIHAEMRVNDRGVWMLEVAARPIGGLCSRVLRFGSGASLEEWILRHALGQDISRLHLAPGAHGVMMIPIPRAGIFLDAQGVDESRAVACVEDVLITAKQGQELLPLPEGASYLGFIFARAETPREVENALRSAHLKLDFQFAATLPVVR
;
A
#
# COMPACT_ATOMS: atom_id res chain seq x y z
N MET A 1 50.17 -31.90 20.98
CA MET A 1 50.82 -33.20 20.66
C MET A 1 50.45 -33.63 19.24
N ARG A 2 51.24 -34.54 18.65
CA ARG A 2 51.13 -35.07 17.26
C ARG A 2 49.79 -35.79 16.99
N ALA A 3 49.37 -36.14 15.76
CA ALA A 3 49.53 -35.60 14.40
C ALA A 3 48.92 -36.64 13.43
N VAL A 4 48.10 -36.24 12.44
CA VAL A 4 47.88 -37.05 11.23
C VAL A 4 47.82 -36.13 10.01
N HIS A 5 48.68 -36.41 9.03
CA HIS A 5 48.75 -35.67 7.77
C HIS A 5 49.25 -36.62 6.67
N ARG A 6 48.50 -36.77 5.57
CA ARG A 6 49.03 -37.30 4.30
C ARG A 6 48.38 -36.57 3.13
N ARG A 7 49.21 -35.99 2.26
CA ARG A 7 48.86 -35.41 0.96
C ARG A 7 49.38 -36.31 -0.16
N LYS A 8 48.67 -36.35 -1.30
CA LYS A 8 49.15 -36.60 -2.68
C LYS A 8 48.19 -35.86 -3.61
N THR A 9 48.51 -34.74 -4.29
CA THR A 9 49.37 -34.52 -5.49
C THR A 9 48.78 -34.97 -6.85
N LEU A 10 48.27 -33.98 -7.61
CA LEU A 10 48.49 -33.68 -9.05
C LEU A 10 48.24 -34.72 -10.17
N SER A 11 47.32 -34.38 -11.11
CA SER A 11 47.49 -34.33 -12.59
C SER A 11 46.09 -34.12 -13.24
N ARG A 12 45.77 -33.01 -13.94
CA ARG A 12 46.04 -32.62 -15.37
C ARG A 12 45.16 -33.35 -16.42
N ALA A 13 44.71 -32.57 -17.42
CA ALA A 13 43.59 -32.86 -18.35
C ALA A 13 43.91 -33.86 -19.49
N PRO A 14 42.93 -34.14 -20.38
CA PRO A 14 42.99 -33.48 -21.69
C PRO A 14 41.64 -32.94 -22.22
N ALA A 15 41.69 -32.20 -23.33
CA ALA A 15 40.56 -31.61 -24.04
C ALA A 15 40.34 -32.28 -25.42
N VAL A 16 39.13 -32.18 -25.98
CA VAL A 16 38.87 -32.43 -27.41
C VAL A 16 37.87 -31.42 -27.98
N ASN A 17 38.18 -31.01 -29.20
CA ASN A 17 37.46 -30.18 -30.19
C ASN A 17 36.09 -30.80 -30.62
N GLU A 18 35.19 -30.26 -31.44
CA GLU A 18 35.02 -29.00 -32.20
C GLU A 18 33.56 -28.98 -32.72
N HIS A 19 32.93 -27.81 -32.98
CA HIS A 19 32.06 -27.55 -34.17
C HIS A 19 31.27 -26.23 -34.03
N ARG A 20 31.29 -25.44 -35.12
CA ARG A 20 30.38 -24.29 -35.39
C ARG A 20 29.30 -24.71 -36.38
N PRO A 21 28.23 -23.91 -36.49
CA PRO A 21 27.75 -23.51 -37.82
C PRO A 21 27.80 -21.99 -38.02
N GLU A 22 27.97 -21.57 -39.26
CA GLU A 22 27.89 -20.17 -39.70
C GLU A 22 26.47 -19.84 -40.19
N SER A 23 26.04 -18.59 -40.03
CA SER A 23 25.06 -17.98 -40.93
C SER A 23 25.31 -16.48 -41.06
N ARG A 24 25.21 -15.99 -42.31
CA ARG A 24 25.53 -14.62 -42.74
C ARG A 24 24.38 -13.67 -42.46
N CYS A 25 24.68 -12.37 -42.34
CA CYS A 25 23.87 -11.28 -42.89
C CYS A 25 24.75 -10.05 -43.13
N ASP A 26 24.41 -9.28 -44.16
CA ASP A 26 25.34 -8.39 -44.86
C ASP A 26 25.48 -6.97 -44.27
N ARG A 27 26.61 -6.32 -44.59
CA ARG A 27 26.77 -4.87 -44.59
C ARG A 27 26.70 -4.35 -46.04
N PRO A 28 26.17 -3.15 -46.27
CA PRO A 28 26.69 -2.24 -47.28
C PRO A 28 27.64 -1.21 -46.66
N ASP A 29 28.80 -1.06 -47.28
CA ASP A 29 29.78 0.00 -47.01
C ASP A 29 29.42 1.26 -47.81
N ARG A 30 29.57 2.46 -47.22
CA ARG A 30 29.85 3.69 -47.99
C ARG A 30 30.52 4.75 -47.13
N ARG A 31 31.78 5.03 -47.47
CA ARG A 31 32.62 6.10 -46.95
C ARG A 31 32.24 7.46 -47.53
N GLN A 32 32.45 8.52 -46.73
CA GLN A 32 33.30 9.69 -46.99
C GLN A 32 33.30 10.50 -45.67
N GLU A 33 34.43 10.81 -45.02
CA GLU A 33 35.34 11.92 -45.35
C GLU A 33 34.56 13.26 -45.44
N SER A 34 34.86 14.32 -44.68
CA SER A 34 36.17 14.74 -44.16
C SER A 34 36.10 15.87 -43.11
N GLN A 35 37.24 16.12 -42.44
CA GLN A 35 37.72 17.40 -41.87
C GLN A 35 37.13 17.95 -40.55
N GLU A 36 37.98 17.88 -39.51
CA GLU A 36 38.14 18.93 -38.49
C GLU A 36 38.70 20.22 -39.14
N PRO A 37 38.63 21.36 -38.44
CA PRO A 37 39.87 22.11 -38.24
C PRO A 37 40.12 22.58 -36.80
N ASP A 38 41.39 22.85 -36.53
CA ASP A 38 41.97 23.16 -35.23
C ASP A 38 42.21 24.68 -35.00
N LEU A 39 42.28 25.06 -33.72
CA LEU A 39 42.82 26.27 -33.06
C LEU A 39 43.12 27.61 -33.80
N SER A 40 42.77 28.69 -33.08
CA SER A 40 43.58 29.91 -32.78
C SER A 40 43.19 31.32 -33.35
N GLN A 41 42.84 32.20 -32.39
CA GLN A 41 43.25 33.61 -32.19
C GLN A 41 43.40 34.64 -33.35
N GLN A 42 42.56 35.68 -33.31
CA GLN A 42 42.88 37.14 -33.26
C GLN A 42 41.55 37.92 -33.04
N GLN A 43 41.38 38.82 -32.06
CA GLN A 43 41.86 40.22 -31.95
C GLN A 43 41.39 41.12 -33.13
N ARG A 44 40.88 42.35 -32.96
CA ARG A 44 40.81 43.25 -31.77
C ARG A 44 39.74 44.36 -31.98
N ASP A 45 39.75 45.38 -31.11
CA ASP A 45 39.07 46.71 -31.13
C ASP A 45 37.92 46.83 -30.10
N ASP A 46 38.07 47.45 -28.92
CA ASP A 46 38.39 48.86 -28.54
C ASP A 46 37.09 49.67 -28.28
N ASP A 47 36.93 50.54 -27.27
CA ASP A 47 37.74 50.89 -26.07
C ASP A 47 36.83 51.68 -25.06
N GLN A 48 37.41 52.12 -23.92
CA GLN A 48 36.95 53.10 -22.91
C GLN A 48 36.14 52.52 -21.71
N GLN A 49 36.73 52.33 -20.50
CA GLN A 49 37.20 53.32 -19.49
C GLN A 49 36.05 54.07 -18.80
N LYS A 50 35.99 54.38 -17.48
CA LYS A 50 36.81 54.27 -16.23
C LYS A 50 35.87 54.69 -15.04
N SER A 51 36.12 54.55 -13.71
CA SER A 51 37.07 53.83 -12.83
C SER A 51 36.72 54.08 -11.33
N CYS A 52 37.17 53.21 -10.41
CA CYS A 52 37.44 53.49 -8.96
C CYS A 52 36.24 53.68 -7.99
N GLN A 53 36.11 52.91 -6.88
CA GLN A 53 36.74 53.03 -5.53
C GLN A 53 36.20 54.22 -4.68
N GLN A 54 36.03 54.19 -3.35
CA GLN A 54 36.00 53.15 -2.28
C GLN A 54 35.44 53.81 -0.96
N SER A 55 35.09 53.01 0.05
CA SER A 55 35.07 53.30 1.52
C SER A 55 34.16 54.40 2.16
N ASP A 56 33.17 53.94 2.97
CA ASP A 56 33.01 54.14 4.46
C ASP A 56 32.88 55.56 5.12
N PRO A 57 32.51 55.69 6.43
CA PRO A 57 31.37 55.12 7.19
C PRO A 57 30.66 56.13 8.16
N HIS A 58 29.77 55.62 9.05
CA HIS A 58 29.18 56.23 10.28
C HIS A 58 28.06 57.30 10.18
N GLY A 59 27.03 57.19 11.05
CA GLY A 59 26.05 58.27 11.30
C GLY A 59 24.66 57.88 11.86
N GLN A 60 24.56 57.48 13.13
CA GLN A 60 23.37 57.76 13.99
C GLN A 60 23.77 58.88 14.97
N PRO A 61 22.89 59.51 15.80
CA PRO A 61 21.45 59.27 16.08
C PRO A 61 20.57 60.57 16.13
N VAL A 62 19.39 60.51 16.79
CA VAL A 62 18.74 61.57 17.65
C VAL A 62 17.36 62.15 17.24
N VAL A 63 16.31 61.60 17.90
CA VAL A 63 15.23 62.26 18.71
C VAL A 63 14.16 63.20 18.09
N LYS A 64 12.89 62.89 18.44
CA LYS A 64 11.59 63.64 18.39
C LYS A 64 11.64 65.02 19.11
N PRO A 65 10.68 65.99 19.00
CA PRO A 65 9.21 65.83 18.90
C PRO A 65 8.51 66.97 18.09
N ASP A 66 7.22 67.36 18.19
CA ASP A 66 5.99 66.85 18.85
C ASP A 66 4.69 67.28 18.09
N ARG A 67 3.51 66.86 18.60
CA ARG A 67 2.16 67.52 18.55
C ARG A 67 1.78 68.49 17.42
N HIS A 68 0.71 68.18 16.69
CA HIS A 68 -0.68 68.63 17.02
C HIS A 68 -1.74 68.20 15.97
N GLY A 69 -3.04 68.26 16.34
CA GLY A 69 -4.16 68.38 15.41
C GLY A 69 -4.89 67.08 15.03
N GLY A 70 -6.04 66.80 15.65
CA GLY A 70 -6.92 65.67 15.29
C GLY A 70 -8.01 66.04 14.26
N GLY A 71 -8.44 65.08 13.44
CA GLY A 71 -9.39 65.34 12.34
C GLY A 71 -10.08 64.11 11.71
N ARG A 72 -10.87 63.37 12.52
CA ARG A 72 -12.01 62.48 12.15
C ARG A 72 -11.85 61.37 11.09
N ASP A 73 -11.99 60.14 11.61
CA ASP A 73 -12.75 58.98 11.08
C ASP A 73 -12.74 58.65 9.57
N PHE A 74 -12.06 57.54 9.25
CA PHE A 74 -12.61 56.49 8.37
C PHE A 74 -12.21 55.10 8.93
N ARG A 75 -13.13 54.41 9.61
CA ARG A 75 -12.87 53.08 10.20
C ARG A 75 -12.94 51.96 9.17
N GLN A 76 -11.82 51.58 8.55
CA GLN A 76 -11.71 50.26 7.92
C GLN A 76 -11.47 49.16 8.97
N ARG A 77 -12.41 48.22 9.08
CA ARG A 77 -12.30 47.06 9.97
C ARG A 77 -11.30 46.03 9.41
N ARG A 78 -10.05 46.04 9.88
CA ARG A 78 -9.17 44.86 9.75
C ARG A 78 -9.72 43.72 10.63
N ARG A 79 -10.38 42.72 10.02
CA ARG A 79 -10.61 41.42 10.69
C ARG A 79 -9.26 40.71 10.81
N ARG A 80 -8.77 40.56 12.04
CA ARG A 80 -7.67 39.61 12.35
C ARG A 80 -8.26 38.21 12.32
N ASN A 81 -7.70 37.29 11.53
CA ASN A 81 -7.93 35.87 11.71
C ASN A 81 -7.40 35.47 13.10
N ARG A 82 -8.32 35.13 14.02
CA ARG A 82 -7.99 34.34 15.21
C ARG A 82 -8.34 32.89 14.87
N GLY A 83 -7.38 32.00 14.99
CA GLY A 83 -7.60 30.57 14.76
C GLY A 83 -8.58 29.98 15.77
N CYS A 84 -9.26 28.91 15.37
CA CYS A 84 -10.14 28.14 16.25
C CYS A 84 -9.31 27.47 17.36
N ARG A 85 -9.37 28.06 18.55
CA ARG A 85 -9.16 27.37 19.82
C ARG A 85 -10.53 27.32 20.49
N LEU A 86 -11.12 26.13 20.61
CA LEU A 86 -12.38 25.92 21.31
C LEU A 86 -12.14 24.99 22.48
N ASP A 87 -12.63 25.40 23.65
CA ASP A 87 -12.32 24.79 24.93
C ASP A 87 -12.98 23.40 25.07
N ARG A 88 -12.18 22.39 25.43
CA ARG A 88 -12.65 21.05 25.80
C ARG A 88 -13.06 20.99 27.28
N GLU A 89 -14.02 21.82 27.68
CA GLU A 89 -14.66 21.74 29.01
C GLU A 89 -16.19 21.86 28.91
N ASN A 90 -16.86 20.74 28.58
CA ASN A 90 -18.15 20.28 29.16
C ASN A 90 -18.77 19.17 28.29
N LEU A 91 -18.41 17.90 28.53
CA LEU A 91 -19.30 16.77 28.22
C LEU A 91 -19.15 15.58 29.19
N ALA A 92 -18.87 15.87 30.46
CA ALA A 92 -18.87 14.87 31.52
C ALA A 92 -20.18 14.93 32.33
N ARG A 93 -21.26 14.31 31.81
CA ARG A 93 -22.46 13.91 32.59
C ARG A 93 -23.46 13.10 31.74
N ARG A 94 -23.83 11.93 32.28
CA ARG A 94 -24.96 11.00 31.95
C ARG A 94 -24.61 9.79 31.07
N LEU A 95 -24.36 8.64 31.70
CA LEU A 95 -25.26 7.47 31.80
C LEU A 95 -24.64 6.43 32.78
N PRO A 96 -25.37 5.41 33.28
CA PRO A 96 -25.16 4.91 34.64
C PRO A 96 -24.26 3.67 34.78
N THR A 97 -23.62 3.59 35.95
CA THR A 97 -22.88 2.42 36.44
C THR A 97 -23.82 1.29 36.86
N PHE A 98 -23.64 0.09 36.31
CA PHE A 98 -24.11 -1.14 36.95
C PHE A 98 -22.96 -1.79 37.73
N VAL A 99 -23.20 -2.09 39.00
CA VAL A 99 -22.25 -2.73 39.92
C VAL A 99 -22.80 -4.09 40.31
N THR A 100 -21.98 -5.13 40.24
CA THR A 100 -22.19 -6.35 41.05
C THR A 100 -20.86 -6.89 41.54
N LYS A 101 -20.82 -7.27 42.82
CA LYS A 101 -19.60 -7.62 43.58
C LYS A 101 -19.41 -9.14 43.63
N GLN A 102 -18.16 -9.59 43.67
CA GLN A 102 -17.66 -10.62 44.62
C GLN A 102 -16.11 -10.65 44.53
N ARG A 103 -15.38 -10.05 45.48
CA ARG A 103 -14.97 -10.47 46.84
C ARG A 103 -13.88 -11.56 46.84
N VAL A 104 -12.70 -11.17 47.31
CA VAL A 104 -11.47 -11.98 47.50
C VAL A 104 -11.39 -12.47 48.96
N LEU A 105 -10.49 -13.45 49.20
CA LEU A 105 -9.99 -14.06 50.46
C LEU A 105 -10.61 -15.45 50.74
N ASN A 106 -9.84 -16.51 51.00
CA ASN A 106 -8.67 -16.52 51.89
C ASN A 106 -7.59 -17.59 51.57
N GLN A 107 -6.53 -17.62 52.38
CA GLN A 107 -5.28 -18.38 52.22
C GLN A 107 -5.34 -19.82 52.79
N HIS A 108 -4.49 -20.72 52.26
CA HIS A 108 -3.51 -21.59 52.99
C HIS A 108 -3.06 -22.78 52.11
N GLY A 109 -1.75 -23.08 52.10
CA GLY A 109 -1.21 -24.41 51.75
C GLY A 109 -0.64 -25.08 53.02
N PRO A 110 0.31 -26.05 52.93
CA PRO A 110 0.77 -26.82 51.77
C PRO A 110 0.69 -28.36 52.02
N ALA A 111 0.96 -29.22 51.01
CA ALA A 111 1.63 -30.52 51.21
C ALA A 111 1.95 -31.25 49.88
N THR A 112 3.03 -32.01 49.92
CA THR A 112 3.52 -32.96 48.90
C THR A 112 2.82 -34.31 48.94
N ALA A 113 2.63 -34.98 47.79
CA ALA A 113 2.73 -36.43 47.69
C ALA A 113 2.97 -36.87 46.22
N SER A 114 3.69 -37.99 46.05
CA SER A 114 3.98 -38.64 44.77
C SER A 114 3.21 -39.97 44.67
N LEU A 115 3.19 -40.57 43.47
CA LEU A 115 3.14 -42.02 43.14
C LEU A 115 2.05 -42.47 42.15
N LEU A 116 2.53 -42.87 40.97
CA LEU A 116 2.30 -44.13 40.24
C LEU A 116 0.88 -44.67 39.88
N HIS A 117 0.86 -45.26 38.66
CA HIS A 117 0.03 -46.39 38.20
C HIS A 117 -1.48 -46.13 37.95
N ASP A 118 -2.14 -46.76 36.96
CA ASP A 118 -1.69 -47.57 35.82
C ASP A 118 -2.80 -47.63 34.72
N SER A 119 -2.46 -48.08 33.51
CA SER A 119 -3.30 -48.76 32.50
C SER A 119 -4.78 -48.36 32.29
N SER A 120 -5.12 -47.88 31.09
CA SER A 120 -5.83 -48.70 30.06
C SER A 120 -6.35 -47.88 28.86
N VAL A 121 -6.40 -48.53 27.69
CA VAL A 121 -6.92 -47.98 26.42
C VAL A 121 -8.12 -48.82 25.99
N PRO A 122 -9.19 -48.21 25.42
CA PRO A 122 -9.58 -48.64 24.06
C PRO A 122 -9.98 -47.49 23.12
N ARG A 123 -9.70 -47.68 21.82
CA ARG A 123 -10.23 -46.87 20.70
C ARG A 123 -11.64 -47.35 20.31
N PRO A 124 -12.48 -46.48 19.72
CA PRO A 124 -13.53 -46.89 18.78
C PRO A 124 -13.09 -46.74 17.31
N ALA A 125 -13.82 -47.39 16.40
CA ALA A 125 -13.39 -47.71 15.03
C ALA A 125 -14.02 -46.86 13.92
N HIS A 126 -13.49 -47.03 12.70
CA HIS A 126 -13.97 -46.41 11.45
C HIS A 126 -15.38 -46.89 11.03
N VAL A 127 -16.11 -46.01 10.33
CA VAL A 127 -17.26 -46.39 9.49
C VAL A 127 -17.02 -45.90 8.07
N GLY A 128 -16.93 -46.83 7.12
CA GLY A 128 -16.83 -46.54 5.69
C GLY A 128 -18.21 -46.49 5.02
N TRP A 129 -18.39 -45.58 4.06
CA TRP A 129 -19.60 -45.46 3.26
C TRP A 129 -19.53 -46.32 1.99
N VAL A 130 -20.61 -47.05 1.67
CA VAL A 130 -20.75 -47.83 0.43
C VAL A 130 -21.95 -47.32 -0.37
N ALA A 131 -21.75 -47.18 -1.69
CA ALA A 131 -22.75 -46.64 -2.61
C ALA A 131 -23.85 -47.67 -2.97
N ARG A 132 -25.00 -47.15 -3.42
CA ARG A 132 -26.08 -47.92 -4.08
C ARG A 132 -26.58 -47.16 -5.31
N PRO A 133 -26.67 -47.79 -6.50
CA PRO A 133 -27.44 -47.26 -7.62
C PRO A 133 -28.86 -47.85 -7.65
N ALA A 134 -29.84 -47.09 -8.13
CA ALA A 134 -31.16 -47.59 -8.50
C ALA A 134 -31.70 -46.80 -9.71
N SER A 135 -32.30 -47.54 -10.65
CA SER A 135 -32.72 -47.09 -11.98
C SER A 135 -34.24 -47.13 -12.17
N ARG A 136 -34.72 -46.63 -13.33
CA ARG A 136 -36.10 -46.68 -13.88
C ARG A 136 -37.04 -45.58 -13.36
N SER A 137 -38.04 -45.10 -14.10
CA SER A 137 -38.32 -45.04 -15.57
C SER A 137 -39.62 -44.23 -15.73
N HIS A 138 -39.77 -43.40 -16.77
CA HIS A 138 -41.05 -42.75 -17.09
C HIS A 138 -41.36 -42.88 -18.58
N ASP A 139 -42.45 -43.57 -18.90
CA ASP A 139 -42.91 -43.79 -20.26
C ASP A 139 -43.70 -42.60 -20.80
N ARG A 140 -43.64 -42.40 -22.12
CA ARG A 140 -44.41 -41.41 -22.88
C ARG A 140 -45.35 -42.12 -23.85
N LEU A 141 -46.64 -41.81 -23.75
CA LEU A 141 -47.69 -41.98 -24.77
C LEU A 141 -48.69 -40.82 -24.54
N GLY A 142 -49.39 -40.20 -25.50
CA GLY A 142 -49.39 -40.29 -26.96
C GLY A 142 -50.56 -39.43 -27.50
N PHE A 143 -50.32 -38.61 -28.53
CA PHE A 143 -51.39 -37.97 -29.36
C PHE A 143 -52.06 -39.04 -30.27
N PRO A 144 -53.19 -38.81 -30.99
CA PRO A 144 -53.72 -37.53 -31.50
C PRO A 144 -55.27 -37.35 -31.53
N ASP A 145 -55.76 -36.21 -32.04
CA ASP A 145 -56.68 -36.20 -33.21
C ASP A 145 -56.72 -34.79 -33.88
N SER A 146 -57.55 -34.63 -34.91
CA SER A 146 -57.41 -33.72 -36.05
C SER A 146 -58.77 -33.22 -36.56
N ARG A 147 -58.82 -32.02 -37.19
CA ARG A 147 -59.69 -31.65 -38.36
C ARG A 147 -59.56 -30.15 -38.74
N PRO A 148 -60.01 -29.70 -39.93
CA PRO A 148 -59.41 -28.54 -40.60
C PRO A 148 -60.36 -27.39 -41.09
N LYS A 149 -59.72 -26.28 -41.51
CA LYS A 149 -60.15 -25.23 -42.49
C LYS A 149 -61.43 -24.40 -42.27
N ASN A 150 -61.27 -23.07 -42.28
CA ASN A 150 -61.98 -22.20 -43.26
C ASN A 150 -61.30 -20.82 -43.47
N GLN A 151 -61.74 -20.04 -44.48
CA GLN A 151 -61.08 -18.81 -44.98
C GLN A 151 -61.92 -17.51 -44.90
N ARG A 152 -61.22 -16.35 -44.77
CA ARG A 152 -61.58 -14.96 -45.22
C ARG A 152 -62.73 -14.22 -44.48
N PRO A 153 -62.84 -12.86 -44.59
CA PRO A 153 -61.78 -11.83 -44.70
C PRO A 153 -62.03 -10.54 -43.86
N ALA A 154 -61.13 -9.55 -44.02
CA ALA A 154 -61.32 -8.08 -43.88
C ALA A 154 -61.24 -7.41 -42.49
N GLY A 155 -60.35 -6.39 -42.42
CA GLY A 155 -60.58 -5.10 -41.74
C GLY A 155 -60.48 -5.01 -40.21
N LEU A 156 -59.36 -4.48 -39.71
CA LEU A 156 -59.28 -3.10 -39.18
C LEU A 156 -57.82 -2.77 -38.79
N ALA A 157 -57.44 -1.49 -38.86
CA ALA A 157 -56.14 -1.04 -38.37
C ALA A 157 -56.12 -1.05 -36.83
N THR A 158 -55.11 -1.69 -36.24
CA THR A 158 -54.75 -1.50 -34.84
C THR A 158 -53.30 -1.04 -34.75
N SER A 159 -53.07 -0.07 -33.87
CA SER A 159 -51.81 0.64 -33.68
C SER A 159 -50.63 -0.31 -33.42
N SER A 160 -49.50 -0.06 -34.08
CA SER A 160 -48.20 -0.60 -33.67
C SER A 160 -48.01 -0.39 -32.17
N PRO A 161 -47.53 -1.39 -31.41
CA PRO A 161 -47.22 -1.18 -30.01
C PRO A 161 -46.12 -0.13 -29.93
N VAL A 162 -46.39 0.97 -29.22
CA VAL A 162 -45.35 1.95 -28.88
C VAL A 162 -44.23 1.20 -28.18
N SER A 163 -43.07 1.15 -28.82
CA SER A 163 -41.88 0.53 -28.25
C SER A 163 -41.63 1.18 -26.89
N ARG A 164 -41.69 0.38 -25.81
CA ARG A 164 -41.22 0.83 -24.49
C ARG A 164 -39.84 1.47 -24.69
N PRO A 165 -39.58 2.67 -24.13
CA PRO A 165 -38.22 3.19 -24.12
C PRO A 165 -37.31 2.12 -23.52
N ALA A 166 -36.13 1.95 -24.11
CA ALA A 166 -35.12 1.03 -23.58
C ALA A 166 -34.92 1.33 -22.08
N PRO A 167 -34.76 0.30 -21.22
CA PRO A 167 -34.61 0.53 -19.80
C PRO A 167 -33.47 1.53 -19.58
N HIS A 168 -33.77 2.65 -18.92
CA HIS A 168 -32.76 3.65 -18.59
C HIS A 168 -31.59 2.92 -17.93
N ASN A 169 -30.43 2.95 -18.60
CA ASN A 169 -29.28 2.16 -18.18
C ASN A 169 -28.95 2.55 -16.75
N LYS A 170 -29.17 1.64 -15.79
CA LYS A 170 -29.05 1.97 -14.37
C LYS A 170 -27.62 2.40 -14.13
N ILE A 171 -27.43 3.70 -13.84
CA ILE A 171 -26.11 4.24 -13.53
C ILE A 171 -25.63 3.51 -12.28
N VAL A 172 -24.56 2.72 -12.45
CA VAL A 172 -23.94 1.95 -11.37
C VAL A 172 -23.11 2.90 -10.55
N ARG A 173 -23.39 2.99 -9.24
CA ARG A 173 -22.75 3.99 -8.36
C ARG A 173 -21.84 3.32 -7.35
N VAL A 174 -20.58 3.72 -7.27
CA VAL A 174 -19.61 3.18 -6.30
C VAL A 174 -19.08 4.31 -5.43
N LEU A 175 -19.05 4.07 -4.12
CA LEU A 175 -18.50 4.99 -3.13
C LEU A 175 -17.02 4.65 -2.88
N LEU A 176 -16.11 5.58 -3.15
CA LEU A 176 -14.67 5.43 -2.91
C LEU A 176 -14.22 6.27 -1.70
N PHE A 177 -13.83 5.60 -0.63
CA PHE A 177 -13.17 6.21 0.52
C PHE A 177 -11.67 6.38 0.25
N ALA A 178 -11.16 7.60 0.33
CA ALA A 178 -9.73 7.89 0.19
C ALA A 178 -9.33 9.20 0.89
N ALA A 179 -8.07 9.33 1.29
CA ALA A 179 -7.53 10.62 1.74
C ALA A 179 -7.42 11.60 0.54
N THR A 180 -7.69 12.89 0.78
CA THR A 180 -7.77 13.95 -0.26
C THR A 180 -6.45 14.11 -1.03
N THR A 181 -5.33 13.73 -0.44
CA THR A 181 -3.97 13.84 -1.02
C THR A 181 -3.49 12.57 -1.74
N GLY A 182 -4.27 11.48 -1.76
CA GLY A 182 -3.84 10.18 -2.27
C GLY A 182 -3.72 10.11 -3.80
N TYR A 183 -2.54 9.71 -4.30
CA TYR A 183 -2.27 9.51 -5.74
C TYR A 183 -3.26 8.54 -6.42
N GLN A 184 -3.74 7.56 -5.67
CA GLN A 184 -4.60 6.46 -6.13
C GLN A 184 -6.04 6.88 -6.47
N VAL A 185 -6.51 8.05 -6.01
CA VAL A 185 -7.86 8.54 -6.37
C VAL A 185 -8.00 8.69 -7.89
N ARG A 186 -6.92 9.08 -8.58
CA ARG A 186 -6.91 9.22 -10.04
C ARG A 186 -6.98 7.88 -10.76
N THR A 187 -6.26 6.85 -10.30
CA THR A 187 -6.29 5.52 -10.95
C THR A 187 -7.67 4.87 -10.82
N PHE A 188 -8.33 5.00 -9.67
CA PHE A 188 -9.73 4.58 -9.52
C PHE A 188 -10.73 5.40 -10.34
N ALA A 189 -10.55 6.72 -10.48
CA ALA A 189 -11.41 7.55 -11.33
C ALA A 189 -11.31 7.16 -12.80
N ASP A 190 -10.10 6.88 -13.31
CA ASP A 190 -9.89 6.41 -14.68
C ASP A 190 -10.44 5.00 -14.91
N ALA A 191 -10.27 4.10 -13.93
CA ALA A 191 -10.89 2.79 -13.94
C ALA A 191 -12.42 2.87 -13.99
N ALA A 192 -13.04 3.70 -13.14
CA ALA A 192 -14.49 3.89 -13.12
C ALA A 192 -15.04 4.43 -14.45
N ARG A 193 -14.35 5.39 -15.08
CA ARG A 193 -14.70 5.89 -16.42
C ARG A 193 -14.72 4.79 -17.48
N ARG A 194 -13.68 3.93 -17.52
CA ARG A 194 -13.62 2.78 -18.46
C ARG A 194 -14.74 1.77 -18.22
N LEU A 195 -15.17 1.62 -16.98
CA LEU A 195 -16.24 0.71 -16.58
C LEU A 195 -17.65 1.33 -16.65
N ASN A 196 -17.77 2.61 -17.02
CA ASN A 196 -19.02 3.38 -17.00
C ASN A 196 -19.72 3.34 -15.62
N ILE A 197 -18.92 3.58 -14.57
CA ILE A 197 -19.35 3.67 -13.16
C ILE A 197 -19.36 5.15 -12.73
N ASP A 198 -20.42 5.57 -12.05
CA ASP A 198 -20.49 6.83 -11.30
C ASP A 198 -19.70 6.65 -9.99
N LEU A 199 -18.48 7.20 -9.94
CA LEU A 199 -17.59 7.10 -8.78
C LEU A 199 -17.77 8.30 -7.87
N VAL A 200 -18.44 8.09 -6.74
CA VAL A 200 -18.62 9.11 -5.70
C VAL A 200 -17.43 9.06 -4.76
N LEU A 201 -16.69 10.15 -4.64
CA LEU A 201 -15.56 10.26 -3.73
C LEU A 201 -16.04 10.58 -2.31
N ALA A 202 -15.43 9.95 -1.31
CA ALA A 202 -15.61 10.21 0.12
C ALA A 202 -14.23 10.47 0.74
N THR A 203 -13.97 11.70 1.19
CA THR A 203 -12.62 12.13 1.58
C THR A 203 -12.61 13.01 2.83
N ASP A 204 -11.46 13.07 3.50
CA ASP A 204 -11.13 13.90 4.68
C ASP A 204 -11.16 15.43 4.46
N ARG A 205 -11.69 15.89 3.32
CA ARG A 205 -11.83 17.33 3.05
C ARG A 205 -12.78 18.01 4.04
N CYS A 206 -12.46 19.24 4.40
CA CYS A 206 -13.27 20.03 5.31
C CYS A 206 -14.65 20.34 4.71
N HIS A 207 -15.72 19.97 5.43
CA HIS A 207 -17.12 20.18 5.04
C HIS A 207 -17.56 21.65 4.92
N VAL A 208 -16.69 22.60 5.28
CA VAL A 208 -16.93 24.05 5.25
C VAL A 208 -16.34 24.71 3.98
N LEU A 209 -15.56 23.98 3.18
CA LEU A 209 -15.01 24.48 1.93
C LEU A 209 -16.00 24.23 0.78
N ASP A 210 -16.40 25.30 0.07
CA ASP A 210 -17.06 25.20 -1.23
C ASP A 210 -16.17 24.39 -2.19
N ASP A 211 -16.69 23.31 -2.79
CA ASP A 211 -15.93 22.32 -3.57
C ASP A 211 -14.97 22.96 -4.59
N PRO A 212 -13.67 23.11 -4.26
CA PRO A 212 -12.73 23.84 -5.10
C PRO A 212 -12.14 22.95 -6.20
N TRP A 213 -12.49 21.65 -6.22
CA TRP A 213 -12.03 20.68 -7.20
C TRP A 213 -13.11 20.33 -8.23
N GLY A 214 -14.38 20.65 -7.94
CA GLY A 214 -15.52 20.39 -8.84
C GLY A 214 -15.80 18.89 -9.03
N ASP A 215 -15.37 18.05 -8.09
CA ASP A 215 -15.48 16.59 -8.15
C ASP A 215 -16.71 16.06 -7.38
N ASN A 216 -17.48 16.94 -6.73
CA ASN A 216 -18.66 16.63 -5.93
C ASN A 216 -18.43 15.59 -4.82
N ALA A 217 -17.20 15.47 -4.31
CA ALA A 217 -16.92 14.52 -3.24
C ALA A 217 -17.70 14.83 -1.96
N VAL A 218 -18.14 13.78 -1.29
CA VAL A 218 -18.71 13.85 0.06
C VAL A 218 -17.58 14.18 1.05
N PRO A 219 -17.62 15.33 1.74
CA PRO A 219 -16.72 15.57 2.85
C PRO A 219 -17.05 14.61 3.99
N MET A 220 -16.04 13.97 4.57
CA MET A 220 -16.20 13.08 5.70
C MET A 220 -15.06 13.32 6.69
N GLN A 221 -15.38 13.64 7.94
CA GLN A 221 -14.47 13.24 9.01
C GLN A 221 -14.60 11.73 9.08
N PHE A 222 -13.49 10.98 9.02
CA PHE A 222 -13.57 9.51 8.98
C PHE A 222 -14.15 8.90 10.28
N ASP A 223 -14.29 9.71 11.33
CA ASP A 223 -14.98 9.38 12.58
C ASP A 223 -16.51 9.62 12.52
N ASP A 224 -17.04 10.29 11.48
CA ASP A 224 -18.44 10.79 11.44
C ASP A 224 -19.16 10.44 10.11
N LEU A 225 -19.80 9.27 10.08
CA LEU A 225 -20.36 8.58 8.89
C LEU A 225 -21.68 9.16 8.34
N VAL A 226 -21.94 10.46 8.56
CA VAL A 226 -23.29 11.04 8.48
C VAL A 226 -23.63 11.61 7.09
N LEU A 227 -22.64 11.85 6.23
CA LEU A 227 -22.80 12.72 5.05
C LEU A 227 -23.02 12.02 3.70
N ALA A 228 -22.65 10.74 3.55
CA ALA A 228 -22.95 9.99 2.32
C ALA A 228 -24.46 9.70 2.21
N ARG A 229 -25.11 10.17 1.14
CA ARG A 229 -26.55 9.97 0.87
C ARG A 229 -26.80 9.42 -0.53
N GLY A 230 -27.78 8.52 -0.63
CA GLY A 230 -28.27 7.94 -1.89
C GLY A 230 -27.99 6.44 -2.00
N PRO A 231 -28.55 5.77 -3.03
CA PRO A 231 -28.22 4.40 -3.33
C PRO A 231 -26.80 4.30 -3.91
N PHE A 232 -26.09 3.28 -3.46
CA PHE A 232 -24.80 2.83 -3.99
C PHE A 232 -24.91 1.33 -4.31
N ASP A 233 -24.17 0.86 -5.31
CA ASP A 233 -24.11 -0.53 -5.75
C ASP A 233 -22.84 -1.24 -5.27
N GLY A 234 -21.85 -0.48 -4.82
CA GLY A 234 -20.57 -0.99 -4.30
C GLY A 234 -19.82 0.07 -3.50
N ILE A 235 -18.79 -0.39 -2.78
CA ILE A 235 -17.94 0.44 -1.92
C ILE A 235 -16.49 -0.03 -2.02
N VAL A 236 -15.56 0.92 -2.03
CA VAL A 236 -14.11 0.69 -2.13
C VAL A 236 -13.40 1.64 -1.18
N ALA A 237 -12.24 1.23 -0.67
CA ALA A 237 -11.39 2.08 0.16
C ALA A 237 -9.92 2.01 -0.26
N VAL A 238 -9.20 3.11 -0.06
CA VAL A 238 -7.76 3.21 -0.30
C VAL A 238 -7.10 3.95 0.87
N GLY A 239 -6.18 3.27 1.57
CA GLY A 239 -5.56 3.74 2.81
C GLY A 239 -6.26 3.18 4.06
N ASP A 240 -5.51 3.02 5.15
CA ASP A 240 -5.95 2.27 6.34
C ASP A 240 -7.02 3.01 7.17
N GLN A 241 -6.98 4.34 7.19
CA GLN A 241 -8.02 5.17 7.80
C GLN A 241 -9.32 5.12 6.96
N PRO A 242 -9.30 5.40 5.63
CA PRO A 242 -10.43 5.17 4.72
C PRO A 242 -11.06 3.78 4.79
N ALA A 243 -10.27 2.71 4.95
CA ALA A 243 -10.77 1.34 5.00
C ALA A 243 -11.75 1.09 6.16
N LEU A 244 -11.47 1.63 7.35
CA LEU A 244 -12.35 1.46 8.51
C LEU A 244 -13.67 2.21 8.32
N ALA A 245 -13.61 3.45 7.84
CA ALA A 245 -14.81 4.24 7.56
C ALA A 245 -15.68 3.60 6.46
N ALA A 246 -15.04 3.03 5.42
CA ALA A 246 -15.72 2.29 4.38
C ALA A 246 -16.41 1.03 4.91
N ALA A 247 -15.78 0.27 5.81
CA ALA A 247 -16.38 -0.92 6.41
C ALA A 247 -17.65 -0.59 7.21
N GLN A 248 -17.59 0.44 8.05
CA GLN A 248 -18.75 0.91 8.84
C GLN A 248 -19.86 1.46 7.93
N ALA A 249 -19.51 2.14 6.83
CA ALA A 249 -20.47 2.57 5.82
C ALA A 249 -21.09 1.39 5.06
N ALA A 250 -20.32 0.35 4.75
CA ALA A 250 -20.78 -0.86 4.08
C ALA A 250 -21.85 -1.58 4.92
N GLU A 251 -21.60 -1.76 6.22
CA GLU A 251 -22.55 -2.33 7.17
C GLU A 251 -23.87 -1.52 7.21
N LYS A 252 -23.77 -0.19 7.25
CA LYS A 252 -24.92 0.74 7.26
C LYS A 252 -25.73 0.71 5.96
N PHE A 253 -25.08 0.51 4.81
CA PHE A 253 -25.74 0.48 3.49
C PHE A 253 -26.09 -0.93 2.99
N GLY A 254 -25.72 -1.99 3.72
CA GLY A 254 -25.92 -3.38 3.27
C GLY A 254 -25.04 -3.77 2.06
N LEU A 255 -23.87 -3.13 1.92
CA LEU A 255 -22.92 -3.40 0.84
C LEU A 255 -21.89 -4.43 1.26
N ARG A 256 -21.29 -5.13 0.28
CA ARG A 256 -20.15 -6.01 0.55
C ARG A 256 -18.90 -5.19 0.79
N PHE A 257 -18.28 -5.42 1.94
CA PHE A 257 -16.91 -5.04 2.26
C PHE A 257 -16.41 -5.98 3.37
N HIS A 258 -15.17 -5.82 3.82
CA HIS A 258 -14.72 -6.45 5.05
C HIS A 258 -15.52 -5.92 6.26
N PRO A 259 -15.84 -6.75 7.29
CA PRO A 259 -16.49 -6.29 8.50
C PRO A 259 -15.66 -5.23 9.24
N ALA A 260 -16.30 -4.23 9.85
CA ALA A 260 -15.59 -3.12 10.50
C ALA A 260 -14.68 -3.58 11.65
N GLU A 261 -15.11 -4.61 12.38
CA GLU A 261 -14.33 -5.26 13.44
C GLU A 261 -13.03 -5.89 12.90
N ALA A 262 -13.12 -6.57 11.76
CA ALA A 262 -11.98 -7.21 11.10
C ALA A 262 -11.00 -6.17 10.54
N VAL A 263 -11.51 -5.07 9.97
CA VAL A 263 -10.68 -3.95 9.49
C VAL A 263 -9.98 -3.23 10.65
N ALA A 264 -10.67 -3.02 11.78
CA ALA A 264 -10.08 -2.42 12.98
C ALA A 264 -8.94 -3.29 13.54
N ALA A 265 -9.12 -4.62 13.55
CA ALA A 265 -8.08 -5.56 13.99
C ALA A 265 -6.89 -5.63 13.03
N ALA A 266 -7.15 -5.66 11.72
CA ALA A 266 -6.15 -5.62 10.65
C ALA A 266 -5.25 -4.38 10.75
N LYS A 267 -5.86 -3.21 10.97
CA LYS A 267 -5.16 -1.91 11.13
C LYS A 267 -4.33 -1.83 12.42
N SER A 268 -4.77 -2.48 13.50
CA SER A 268 -4.04 -2.48 14.77
C SER A 268 -2.96 -3.55 14.79
N LYS A 269 -1.69 -3.12 14.72
CA LYS A 269 -0.53 -4.02 14.80
C LYS A 269 -0.61 -4.95 16.01
N PHE A 270 -1.04 -4.43 17.17
CA PHE A 270 -1.22 -5.22 18.39
C PHE A 270 -2.35 -6.26 18.28
N LEU A 271 -3.56 -5.86 17.88
CA LEU A 271 -4.69 -6.81 17.76
C LEU A 271 -4.43 -7.87 16.67
N SER A 272 -3.76 -7.50 15.59
CA SER A 272 -3.29 -8.43 14.57
C SER A 272 -2.33 -9.47 15.16
N ARG A 273 -1.32 -9.07 15.95
CA ARG A 273 -0.42 -9.99 16.66
C ARG A 273 -1.16 -10.93 17.60
N GLU A 274 -2.14 -10.42 18.35
CA GLU A 274 -2.97 -11.25 19.23
C GLU A 274 -3.77 -12.30 18.47
N ARG A 275 -4.46 -11.91 17.38
CA ARG A 275 -5.23 -12.83 16.54
C ARG A 275 -4.33 -13.85 15.83
N PHE A 276 -3.16 -13.45 15.36
CA PHE A 276 -2.18 -14.36 14.76
C PHE A 276 -1.68 -15.40 15.77
N ARG A 277 -1.31 -14.97 16.98
CA ARG A 277 -0.91 -15.87 18.08
C ARG A 277 -2.04 -16.83 18.46
N GLN A 278 -3.28 -16.36 18.60
CA GLN A 278 -4.45 -17.20 18.89
C GLN A 278 -4.74 -18.22 17.78
N ALA A 279 -4.51 -17.86 16.51
CA ALA A 279 -4.65 -18.75 15.36
C ALA A 279 -3.43 -19.68 15.14
N GLY A 280 -2.45 -19.69 16.05
CA GLY A 280 -1.25 -20.53 15.95
C GLY A 280 -0.35 -20.18 14.75
N LEU A 281 -0.29 -18.91 14.36
CA LEU A 281 0.65 -18.40 13.36
C LEU A 281 1.98 -18.02 14.04
N LEU A 282 3.09 -18.11 13.29
CA LEU A 282 4.38 -17.63 13.77
C LEU A 282 4.30 -16.12 14.03
N THR A 283 4.49 -15.76 15.29
CA THR A 283 4.33 -14.42 15.84
C THR A 283 5.55 -14.16 16.75
N PRO A 284 6.23 -13.01 16.67
CA PRO A 284 7.32 -12.69 17.60
C PRO A 284 6.78 -12.55 19.02
N GLU A 285 7.63 -12.56 20.06
CA GLU A 285 7.20 -12.02 21.35
C GLU A 285 6.95 -10.51 21.20
N PHE A 286 5.88 -10.00 21.82
CA PHE A 286 5.43 -8.62 21.63
C PHE A 286 4.77 -8.04 22.88
N HIS A 287 5.02 -6.75 23.13
CA HIS A 287 4.53 -5.99 24.27
C HIS A 287 4.20 -4.55 23.86
N LEU A 288 3.33 -3.87 24.61
CA LEU A 288 3.08 -2.44 24.45
C LEU A 288 3.90 -1.66 25.47
N ASP A 289 4.55 -0.57 25.04
CA ASP A 289 5.16 0.47 25.88
C ASP A 289 6.08 -0.07 27.01
N THR A 290 6.70 -1.23 26.78
CA THR A 290 7.48 -2.00 27.77
C THR A 290 8.92 -2.16 27.28
N THR A 291 9.91 -1.95 28.15
CA THR A 291 11.32 -2.21 27.85
C THR A 291 11.54 -3.72 27.60
N PRO A 292 12.13 -4.13 26.47
CA PRO A 292 12.29 -5.53 26.13
C PRO A 292 13.45 -6.17 26.91
N GLU A 293 13.27 -7.44 27.28
CA GLU A 293 14.31 -8.27 27.92
C GLU A 293 15.34 -8.81 26.92
N ARG A 294 15.02 -8.79 25.63
CA ARG A 294 15.81 -9.39 24.54
C ARG A 294 16.05 -8.41 23.40
N TYR A 295 17.14 -8.66 22.68
CA TYR A 295 17.59 -7.89 21.53
C TYR A 295 18.12 -8.83 20.44
N PRO A 296 18.04 -8.46 19.15
CA PRO A 296 17.43 -7.23 18.62
C PRO A 296 15.90 -7.21 18.73
N CYS A 297 15.35 -6.02 18.98
CA CYS A 297 13.92 -5.73 19.00
C CYS A 297 13.58 -4.68 17.93
N VAL A 298 12.30 -4.54 17.61
CA VAL A 298 11.76 -3.49 16.73
C VAL A 298 10.68 -2.71 17.46
N LEU A 299 10.84 -1.38 17.47
CA LEU A 299 9.86 -0.44 17.99
C LEU A 299 8.95 0.00 16.84
N LYS A 300 7.63 -0.09 17.03
CA LYS A 300 6.60 0.13 15.99
C LYS A 300 5.47 0.99 16.55
N PRO A 301 5.36 2.27 16.17
CA PRO A 301 4.22 3.11 16.57
C PRO A 301 2.90 2.53 16.07
N LEU A 302 1.87 2.47 16.92
CA LEU A 302 0.58 1.93 16.52
C LEU A 302 -0.15 2.85 15.53
N GLY A 303 -0.13 4.17 15.77
CA GLY A 303 -0.85 5.16 14.97
C GLY A 303 -0.29 5.46 13.57
N LEU A 304 0.92 5.00 13.24
CA LEU A 304 1.64 5.37 12.00
C LEU A 304 1.68 4.25 10.95
N SER A 305 1.93 4.64 9.70
CA SER A 305 2.06 3.76 8.52
C SER A 305 3.32 4.11 7.70
N ALA A 306 3.54 3.40 6.58
CA ALA A 306 4.67 3.62 5.67
C ALA A 306 6.05 3.60 6.36
N SER A 307 6.26 2.65 7.28
CA SER A 307 7.47 2.49 8.11
C SER A 307 7.90 3.72 8.95
N ARG A 308 7.10 4.80 9.01
CA ARG A 308 7.40 5.99 9.82
C ARG A 308 7.51 5.62 11.29
N GLY A 309 8.62 6.00 11.91
CA GLY A 309 8.96 5.67 13.29
C GLY A 309 9.26 4.18 13.55
N VAL A 310 9.34 3.31 12.54
CA VAL A 310 9.70 1.90 12.75
C VAL A 310 11.22 1.76 12.83
N ILE A 311 11.73 1.36 13.99
CA ILE A 311 13.17 1.34 14.29
C ILE A 311 13.58 0.03 14.95
N ARG A 312 14.62 -0.64 14.42
CA ARG A 312 15.29 -1.76 15.08
C ARG A 312 16.34 -1.25 16.07
N ALA A 313 16.36 -1.81 17.27
CA ALA A 313 17.40 -1.61 18.27
C ALA A 313 18.09 -2.93 18.62
N ASN A 314 19.42 -2.96 18.58
CA ASN A 314 20.24 -4.13 18.91
C ASN A 314 20.74 -4.11 20.36
N THR A 315 20.60 -2.98 21.06
CA THR A 315 21.09 -2.79 22.43
C THR A 315 20.14 -1.92 23.28
N PRO A 316 20.20 -1.99 24.62
CA PRO A 316 19.48 -1.05 25.51
C PRO A 316 19.85 0.43 25.35
N ALA A 317 20.97 0.74 24.68
CA ALA A 317 21.34 2.11 24.34
C ALA A 317 20.59 2.57 23.08
N GLU A 318 20.61 1.77 22.01
CA GLU A 318 19.84 2.01 20.79
C GLU A 318 18.33 2.06 21.07
N PHE A 319 17.82 1.23 21.98
CA PHE A 319 16.40 1.22 22.35
C PHE A 319 15.95 2.56 22.93
N ARG A 320 16.72 3.14 23.85
CA ARG A 320 16.41 4.46 24.42
C ARG A 320 16.47 5.55 23.35
N GLN A 321 17.48 5.52 22.48
CA GLN A 321 17.59 6.47 21.36
C GLN A 321 16.41 6.35 20.38
N ALA A 322 15.97 5.12 20.08
CA ALA A 322 14.81 4.86 19.24
C ALA A 322 13.51 5.34 19.90
N LEU A 323 13.33 5.08 21.20
CA LEU A 323 12.18 5.54 21.98
C LEU A 323 12.09 7.07 22.02
N ASP A 324 13.18 7.76 22.38
CA ASP A 324 13.27 9.23 22.40
C ASP A 324 12.97 9.85 21.03
N ARG A 325 13.36 9.17 19.94
CA ARG A 325 13.11 9.59 18.56
C ARG A 325 11.66 9.38 18.15
N ILE A 326 11.08 8.23 18.49
CA ILE A 326 9.68 7.90 18.20
C ILE A 326 8.73 8.82 18.97
N GLN A 327 9.02 9.12 20.25
CA GLN A 327 8.22 10.05 21.04
C GLN A 327 8.08 11.41 20.37
N LYS A 328 9.17 11.95 19.79
CA LYS A 328 9.15 13.20 19.00
C LYS A 328 8.29 13.11 17.74
N ILE A 329 8.36 11.97 17.03
CA ILE A 329 7.52 11.72 15.84
C ILE A 329 6.03 11.69 16.23
N LEU A 330 5.72 11.24 17.45
CA LEU A 330 4.36 11.09 17.99
C LEU A 330 3.82 12.32 18.75
N GLU A 331 4.58 13.41 18.91
CA GLU A 331 4.19 14.60 19.69
C GLU A 331 2.85 15.25 19.26
N HIS A 332 2.39 15.01 18.04
CA HIS A 332 1.15 15.56 17.48
C HIS A 332 0.15 14.49 17.02
N GLU A 333 0.46 13.21 17.25
CA GLU A 333 -0.38 12.08 16.87
C GLU A 333 -1.35 11.74 18.01
N ALA A 334 -2.59 11.35 17.69
CA ALA A 334 -3.60 11.03 18.70
C ALA A 334 -3.35 9.69 19.41
N GLU A 335 -2.65 8.77 18.73
CA GLU A 335 -2.23 7.46 19.24
C GLU A 335 -0.71 7.49 19.46
N GLN A 336 -0.29 7.36 20.72
CA GLN A 336 1.11 7.46 21.13
C GLN A 336 1.73 6.13 21.57
N SER A 337 0.95 5.04 21.63
CA SER A 337 1.46 3.73 22.03
C SER A 337 2.40 3.11 20.98
N ILE A 338 3.41 2.41 21.49
CA ILE A 338 4.48 1.77 20.71
C ILE A 338 4.45 0.27 21.00
N LEU A 339 4.28 -0.51 19.93
CA LEU A 339 4.47 -1.95 19.94
C LEU A 339 5.98 -2.24 19.91
N ILE A 340 6.45 -3.05 20.85
CA ILE A 340 7.82 -3.55 20.91
C ILE A 340 7.76 -5.06 20.61
N GLU A 341 8.47 -5.52 19.59
CA GLU A 341 8.51 -6.94 19.22
C GLU A 341 9.92 -7.46 18.97
N ASP A 342 10.14 -8.76 19.14
CA ASP A 342 11.39 -9.42 18.72
C ASP A 342 11.64 -9.20 17.22
N PHE A 343 12.88 -8.89 16.83
CA PHE A 343 13.24 -8.78 15.42
C PHE A 343 13.20 -10.16 14.73
N ILE A 344 12.43 -10.25 13.65
CA ILE A 344 12.30 -11.46 12.84
C ILE A 344 13.34 -11.39 11.70
N PRO A 345 14.41 -12.20 11.70
CA PRO A 345 15.31 -12.32 10.56
C PRO A 345 14.60 -13.06 9.43
N GLY A 346 14.93 -12.74 8.18
CA GLY A 346 14.39 -13.44 7.01
C GLY A 346 14.24 -12.50 5.81
N ARG A 347 13.94 -13.10 4.66
CA ARG A 347 13.60 -12.33 3.44
C ARG A 347 12.15 -11.89 3.53
N GLU A 348 11.88 -10.67 3.07
CA GLU A 348 10.56 -10.06 3.17
C GLU A 348 9.83 -10.08 1.82
N PHE A 349 8.51 -10.27 1.88
CA PHE A 349 7.63 -10.39 0.74
C PHE A 349 6.37 -9.56 0.98
N ALA A 350 5.72 -9.16 -0.10
CA ALA A 350 4.38 -8.58 -0.08
C ALA A 350 3.45 -9.39 -0.99
N LEU A 351 2.23 -9.67 -0.54
CA LEU A 351 1.21 -10.40 -1.27
C LEU A 351 0.00 -9.49 -1.49
N GLU A 352 -0.36 -9.30 -2.75
CA GLU A 352 -1.59 -8.61 -3.14
C GLU A 352 -2.69 -9.64 -3.43
N GLY A 353 -3.87 -9.46 -2.85
CA GLY A 353 -4.98 -10.39 -3.00
C GLY A 353 -6.35 -9.73 -2.96
N ILE A 354 -7.38 -10.49 -3.34
CA ILE A 354 -8.77 -10.15 -3.05
C ILE A 354 -9.41 -11.33 -2.31
N VAL A 355 -9.99 -11.04 -1.15
CA VAL A 355 -10.80 -12.00 -0.41
C VAL A 355 -12.23 -11.90 -0.91
N THR A 356 -12.87 -13.04 -1.16
CA THR A 356 -14.31 -13.14 -1.47
C THR A 356 -14.91 -14.21 -0.56
N ARG A 357 -15.90 -13.83 0.26
CA ARG A 357 -16.54 -14.69 1.27
C ARG A 357 -15.54 -15.45 2.16
N GLY A 358 -14.47 -14.77 2.59
CA GLY A 358 -13.39 -15.31 3.44
C GLY A 358 -12.32 -16.12 2.70
N ARG A 359 -12.46 -16.35 1.39
CA ARG A 359 -11.45 -17.05 0.58
C ARG A 359 -10.53 -16.06 -0.15
N LEU A 360 -9.24 -16.15 0.12
CA LEU A 360 -8.18 -15.39 -0.53
C LEU A 360 -7.98 -15.85 -1.98
N HIS A 361 -7.96 -14.90 -2.90
CA HIS A 361 -7.45 -15.05 -4.26
C HIS A 361 -6.16 -14.25 -4.35
N VAL A 362 -5.03 -14.94 -4.50
CA VAL A 362 -3.72 -14.30 -4.66
C VAL A 362 -3.62 -13.72 -6.06
N LEU A 363 -3.30 -12.43 -6.18
CA LEU A 363 -3.14 -11.73 -7.47
C LEU A 363 -1.67 -11.60 -7.85
N ALA A 364 -0.81 -11.30 -6.86
CA ALA A 364 0.63 -11.21 -7.03
C ALA A 364 1.35 -11.53 -5.71
N LEU A 365 2.52 -12.16 -5.82
CA LEU A 365 3.50 -12.25 -4.75
C LEU A 365 4.74 -11.48 -5.21
N PHE A 366 5.15 -10.50 -4.41
CA PHE A 366 6.28 -9.61 -4.67
C PHE A 366 7.49 -10.02 -3.81
N ASP A 367 8.64 -10.19 -4.47
CA ASP A 367 9.95 -10.18 -3.81
C ASP A 367 10.29 -8.74 -3.42
N LYS A 368 10.74 -8.52 -2.17
CA LYS A 368 11.48 -7.31 -1.76
C LYS A 368 12.99 -7.65 -1.79
N PRO A 369 13.77 -7.27 -2.83
CA PRO A 369 15.11 -7.81 -3.05
C PRO A 369 16.20 -7.16 -2.18
N ASP A 370 15.97 -5.95 -1.66
CA ASP A 370 16.91 -5.28 -0.77
C ASP A 370 16.73 -5.75 0.69
N PRO A 371 17.81 -6.01 1.47
CA PRO A 371 17.68 -6.50 2.84
C PRO A 371 17.03 -5.50 3.80
N LEU A 372 15.87 -5.87 4.36
CA LEU A 372 15.14 -5.08 5.35
C LEU A 372 15.57 -5.42 6.79
N ASP A 373 16.87 -5.46 7.03
CA ASP A 373 17.43 -5.83 8.34
C ASP A 373 17.50 -4.66 9.34
N GLY A 374 17.21 -3.43 8.93
CA GLY A 374 17.24 -2.24 9.78
C GLY A 374 18.55 -1.43 9.66
N PRO A 375 18.72 -0.35 10.44
CA PRO A 375 17.88 0.06 11.58
C PRO A 375 16.51 0.60 11.19
N PHE A 376 16.32 1.04 9.95
CA PHE A 376 15.03 1.45 9.37
C PHE A 376 14.63 0.50 8.24
N PHE A 377 13.34 0.49 7.91
CA PHE A 377 12.73 -0.48 7.00
C PHE A 377 12.17 0.25 5.77
N GLU A 378 13.07 0.83 4.98
CA GLU A 378 12.72 1.58 3.76
C GLU A 378 12.40 0.63 2.61
N GLU A 379 11.18 0.66 2.11
CA GLU A 379 10.79 -0.16 0.97
C GLU A 379 11.27 0.48 -0.33
N THR A 380 12.11 -0.25 -1.07
CA THR A 380 12.74 0.25 -2.29
C THR A 380 12.13 -0.35 -3.55
N ILE A 381 12.05 -1.68 -3.65
CA ILE A 381 11.72 -2.40 -4.89
C ILE A 381 10.73 -3.53 -4.61
N TYR A 382 9.67 -3.62 -5.41
CA TYR A 382 8.77 -4.78 -5.48
C TYR A 382 8.85 -5.41 -6.87
N ILE A 383 9.02 -6.74 -6.95
CA ILE A 383 9.10 -7.49 -8.22
C ILE A 383 8.23 -8.74 -8.16
N THR A 384 7.44 -8.98 -9.21
CA THR A 384 6.59 -10.17 -9.37
C THR A 384 6.73 -10.75 -10.80
N PRO A 385 6.60 -12.07 -11.04
CA PRO A 385 6.38 -13.14 -10.07
C PRO A 385 7.58 -13.34 -9.13
N SER A 386 7.31 -13.91 -7.96
CA SER A 386 8.36 -14.25 -6.99
C SER A 386 9.33 -15.29 -7.55
N ARG A 387 10.61 -15.14 -7.21
CA ARG A 387 11.69 -16.08 -7.54
C ARG A 387 11.73 -17.31 -6.62
N GLU A 388 10.88 -17.37 -5.60
CA GLU A 388 10.86 -18.47 -4.64
C GLU A 388 10.43 -19.81 -5.24
N PRO A 389 10.89 -20.96 -4.70
CA PRO A 389 10.32 -22.26 -5.01
C PRO A 389 8.81 -22.29 -4.76
N SER A 390 8.05 -22.99 -5.60
CA SER A 390 6.58 -23.08 -5.51
C SER A 390 6.07 -23.50 -4.13
N GLN A 391 6.81 -24.37 -3.42
CA GLN A 391 6.50 -24.77 -2.04
C GLN A 391 6.50 -23.59 -1.06
N ILE A 392 7.43 -22.64 -1.21
CA ILE A 392 7.49 -21.43 -0.37
C ILE A 392 6.36 -20.47 -0.75
N GLN A 393 6.09 -20.28 -2.04
CA GLN A 393 4.98 -19.45 -2.51
C GLN A 393 3.62 -20.00 -2.00
N GLN A 394 3.44 -21.32 -2.03
CA GLN A 394 2.26 -21.98 -1.46
C GLN A 394 2.18 -21.78 0.05
N ALA A 395 3.26 -21.96 0.79
CA ALA A 395 3.29 -21.74 2.23
C ALA A 395 2.94 -20.29 2.61
N ILE A 396 3.39 -19.28 1.84
CA ILE A 396 3.00 -17.87 2.01
C ILE A 396 1.49 -17.69 1.77
N ALA A 397 0.94 -18.23 0.68
CA ALA A 397 -0.48 -18.13 0.36
C ALA A 397 -1.37 -18.79 1.43
N GLU A 398 -1.01 -19.98 1.90
CA GLU A 398 -1.71 -20.71 2.96
C GLU A 398 -1.64 -19.98 4.32
N THR A 399 -0.48 -19.43 4.66
CA THR A 399 -0.29 -18.63 5.89
C THR A 399 -1.11 -17.34 5.82
N THR A 400 -1.14 -16.67 4.66
CA THR A 400 -1.95 -15.46 4.44
C THR A 400 -3.45 -15.76 4.49
N GLN A 401 -3.91 -16.88 3.92
CA GLN A 401 -5.31 -17.34 4.05
C GLN A 401 -5.69 -17.63 5.51
N ARG A 402 -4.78 -18.20 6.31
CA ARG A 402 -4.99 -18.37 7.77
C ARG A 402 -5.04 -17.03 8.49
N ALA A 403 -4.20 -16.06 8.12
CA ALA A 403 -4.21 -14.71 8.69
C ALA A 403 -5.51 -13.94 8.36
N VAL A 404 -5.98 -14.01 7.11
CA VAL A 404 -7.28 -13.49 6.66
C VAL A 404 -8.43 -14.06 7.50
N ALA A 405 -8.43 -15.39 7.74
CA ALA A 405 -9.43 -16.05 8.57
C ALA A 405 -9.32 -15.64 10.05
N ALA A 406 -8.09 -15.54 10.60
CA ALA A 406 -7.84 -15.12 11.98
C ALA A 406 -8.29 -13.68 12.25
N LEU A 407 -8.16 -12.79 11.27
CA LEU A 407 -8.63 -11.41 11.35
C LEU A 407 -10.15 -11.27 11.12
N GLY A 408 -10.81 -12.25 10.48
CA GLY A 408 -12.22 -12.18 10.11
C GLY A 408 -12.51 -11.42 8.80
N LEU A 409 -11.49 -11.23 7.95
CA LEU A 409 -11.63 -10.49 6.69
C LEU A 409 -12.43 -11.32 5.66
N SER A 410 -13.54 -10.78 5.14
CA SER A 410 -14.44 -11.54 4.24
C SER A 410 -14.41 -11.13 2.76
N ASP A 411 -14.64 -9.85 2.43
CA ASP A 411 -14.91 -9.43 1.05
C ASP A 411 -14.24 -8.09 0.72
N GLY A 412 -13.11 -8.12 0.00
CA GLY A 412 -12.37 -6.92 -0.39
C GLY A 412 -10.90 -7.18 -0.73
N PRO A 413 -10.19 -6.16 -1.25
CA PRO A 413 -8.75 -6.24 -1.50
C PRO A 413 -7.96 -6.29 -0.18
N ILE A 414 -6.88 -7.07 -0.17
CA ILE A 414 -5.92 -7.11 0.92
C ILE A 414 -4.49 -6.94 0.41
N HIS A 415 -3.68 -6.27 1.21
CA HIS A 415 -2.24 -6.19 1.07
C HIS A 415 -1.60 -6.83 2.30
N ALA A 416 -0.82 -7.89 2.12
CA ALA A 416 -0.23 -8.64 3.20
C ALA A 416 1.30 -8.62 3.13
N GLU A 417 1.96 -8.53 4.27
CA GLU A 417 3.42 -8.48 4.37
C GLU A 417 3.92 -9.56 5.33
N MET A 418 5.02 -10.21 4.95
CA MET A 418 5.54 -11.36 5.69
C MET A 418 7.04 -11.54 5.52
N ARG A 419 7.68 -12.15 6.53
CA ARG A 419 9.06 -12.63 6.45
C ARG A 419 9.12 -14.14 6.38
N VAL A 420 10.08 -14.66 5.62
CA VAL A 420 10.35 -16.10 5.50
C VAL A 420 11.78 -16.41 5.93
N ASN A 421 11.88 -17.36 6.85
CA ASN A 421 13.14 -17.93 7.34
C ASN A 421 13.03 -19.47 7.48
N ASP A 422 14.04 -20.08 8.07
CA ASP A 422 14.14 -21.52 8.33
C ASP A 422 13.00 -22.09 9.18
N ARG A 423 12.34 -21.27 10.00
CA ARG A 423 11.17 -21.66 10.81
C ARG A 423 9.85 -21.60 10.03
N GLY A 424 9.80 -20.89 8.91
CA GLY A 424 8.61 -20.73 8.08
C GLY A 424 8.22 -19.27 7.82
N VAL A 425 6.92 -19.04 7.61
CA VAL A 425 6.34 -17.73 7.24
C VAL A 425 5.82 -17.01 8.49
N TRP A 426 6.33 -15.80 8.72
CA TRP A 426 5.96 -14.90 9.81
C TRP A 426 5.13 -13.74 9.26
N MET A 427 3.87 -13.64 9.66
CA MET A 427 2.99 -12.57 9.19
C MET A 427 3.31 -11.26 9.91
N LEU A 428 3.70 -10.23 9.15
CA LEU A 428 3.96 -8.89 9.67
C LEU A 428 2.68 -8.06 9.70
N GLU A 429 1.90 -8.08 8.61
CA GLU A 429 0.70 -7.25 8.44
C GLU A 429 -0.26 -7.88 7.42
N VAL A 430 -1.56 -7.59 7.54
CA VAL A 430 -2.58 -7.83 6.49
C VAL A 430 -3.54 -6.64 6.51
N ALA A 431 -3.29 -5.65 5.67
CA ALA A 431 -4.13 -4.46 5.54
C ALA A 431 -5.38 -4.75 4.69
N ALA A 432 -6.54 -4.26 5.11
CA ALA A 432 -7.84 -4.48 4.47
C ALA A 432 -8.13 -3.47 3.33
N ARG A 433 -7.13 -3.28 2.46
CA ARG A 433 -7.06 -2.31 1.36
C ARG A 433 -6.10 -2.85 0.29
N PRO A 434 -6.08 -2.29 -0.94
CA PRO A 434 -5.03 -2.62 -1.89
C PRO A 434 -3.65 -2.12 -1.45
N ILE A 435 -2.62 -2.58 -2.16
CA ILE A 435 -1.27 -2.02 -2.16
C ILE A 435 -1.26 -0.48 -2.22
N GLY A 436 -0.36 0.15 -1.47
CA GLY A 436 -0.23 1.60 -1.38
C GLY A 436 0.51 2.25 -2.55
N GLY A 437 0.51 3.58 -2.58
CA GLY A 437 1.27 4.38 -3.55
C GLY A 437 0.80 4.17 -4.99
N LEU A 438 1.70 4.27 -5.96
CA LEU A 438 1.41 3.95 -7.36
C LEU A 438 1.82 2.51 -7.73
N CYS A 439 2.18 1.69 -6.75
CA CYS A 439 2.71 0.34 -6.96
C CYS A 439 1.71 -0.60 -7.64
N SER A 440 0.40 -0.38 -7.49
CA SER A 440 -0.66 -1.10 -8.23
C SER A 440 -0.50 -1.06 -9.75
N ARG A 441 0.13 -0.01 -10.32
CA ARG A 441 0.27 0.18 -11.77
C ARG A 441 1.06 -0.94 -12.46
N VAL A 442 1.91 -1.68 -11.75
CA VAL A 442 2.64 -2.83 -12.32
C VAL A 442 1.72 -4.01 -12.60
N LEU A 443 0.59 -4.11 -11.88
CA LEU A 443 -0.34 -5.23 -11.96
C LEU A 443 -1.31 -5.03 -13.12
N ARG A 444 -0.95 -5.61 -14.27
CA ARG A 444 -1.80 -5.76 -15.44
C ARG A 444 -2.28 -7.20 -15.53
N PHE A 445 -3.58 -7.40 -15.76
CA PHE A 445 -4.16 -8.73 -15.84
C PHE A 445 -4.40 -9.15 -17.29
N GLY A 446 -4.62 -10.45 -17.56
CA GLY A 446 -4.73 -10.99 -18.93
C GLY A 446 -5.83 -10.37 -19.81
N SER A 447 -6.81 -9.67 -19.21
CA SER A 447 -7.85 -8.89 -19.90
C SER A 447 -7.40 -7.47 -20.33
N GLY A 448 -6.18 -7.06 -20.00
CA GLY A 448 -5.68 -5.68 -20.15
C GLY A 448 -6.10 -4.72 -19.03
N ALA A 449 -7.01 -5.13 -18.13
CA ALA A 449 -7.51 -4.30 -17.04
C ALA A 449 -6.49 -4.15 -15.89
N SER A 450 -6.59 -3.04 -15.15
CA SER A 450 -5.78 -2.76 -13.95
C SER A 450 -6.36 -3.39 -12.67
N LEU A 451 -5.60 -3.35 -11.57
CA LEU A 451 -6.07 -3.76 -10.25
C LEU A 451 -7.31 -2.97 -9.81
N GLU A 452 -7.33 -1.66 -10.01
CA GLU A 452 -8.44 -0.78 -9.64
C GLU A 452 -9.73 -1.16 -10.38
N GLU A 453 -9.64 -1.50 -11.67
CA GLU A 453 -10.77 -2.01 -12.45
C GLU A 453 -11.31 -3.32 -11.86
N TRP A 454 -10.45 -4.23 -11.42
CA TRP A 454 -10.87 -5.49 -10.78
C TRP A 454 -11.43 -5.31 -9.37
N ILE A 455 -10.93 -4.37 -8.58
CA ILE A 455 -11.49 -4.02 -7.27
C ILE A 455 -12.89 -3.42 -7.41
N LEU A 456 -13.11 -2.51 -8.37
CA LEU A 456 -14.44 -1.98 -8.69
C LEU A 456 -15.40 -3.10 -9.13
N ARG A 457 -14.95 -4.00 -10.02
CA ARG A 457 -15.73 -5.18 -10.45
C ARG A 457 -16.07 -6.11 -9.29
N HIS A 458 -15.14 -6.35 -8.36
CA HIS A 458 -15.36 -7.18 -7.17
C HIS A 458 -16.38 -6.54 -6.21
N ALA A 459 -16.27 -5.23 -5.93
CA ALA A 459 -17.24 -4.51 -5.09
C ALA A 459 -18.67 -4.65 -5.64
N LEU A 460 -18.80 -4.54 -6.97
CA LEU A 460 -20.05 -4.76 -7.71
C LEU A 460 -20.47 -6.24 -7.82
N GLY A 461 -19.57 -7.18 -7.50
CA GLY A 461 -19.89 -8.61 -7.36
C GLY A 461 -19.68 -9.45 -8.59
N GLN A 462 -18.89 -8.97 -9.54
CA GLN A 462 -18.44 -9.78 -10.66
C GLN A 462 -17.47 -10.86 -10.15
N ASP A 463 -17.51 -12.03 -10.79
CA ASP A 463 -16.62 -13.12 -10.44
C ASP A 463 -15.17 -12.81 -10.83
N ILE A 464 -14.26 -12.98 -9.88
CA ILE A 464 -12.80 -12.83 -10.05
C ILE A 464 -12.06 -14.17 -10.05
N SER A 465 -12.77 -15.32 -10.00
CA SER A 465 -12.17 -16.65 -9.88
C SER A 465 -11.21 -17.03 -11.03
N ARG A 466 -11.32 -16.33 -12.17
CA ARG A 466 -10.48 -16.51 -13.37
C ARG A 466 -9.46 -15.40 -13.57
N LEU A 467 -9.26 -14.55 -12.56
CA LEU A 467 -8.31 -13.46 -12.61
C LEU A 467 -6.87 -13.99 -12.52
N HIS A 468 -6.07 -13.69 -13.55
CA HIS A 468 -4.65 -14.07 -13.61
C HIS A 468 -3.84 -12.86 -14.10
N LEU A 469 -2.66 -12.66 -13.50
CA LEU A 469 -1.72 -11.63 -13.93
C LEU A 469 -1.28 -11.88 -15.39
N ALA A 470 -0.96 -10.82 -16.11
CA ALA A 470 -0.40 -10.94 -17.45
C ALA A 470 0.99 -11.65 -17.40
N PRO A 471 1.37 -12.40 -18.45
CA PRO A 471 2.69 -13.03 -18.51
C PRO A 471 3.85 -12.03 -18.52
N GLY A 472 5.02 -12.52 -18.13
CA GLY A 472 6.25 -11.76 -17.96
C GLY A 472 6.51 -11.38 -16.51
N ALA A 473 7.54 -10.59 -16.28
CA ALA A 473 7.89 -10.04 -14.98
C ALA A 473 7.66 -8.54 -14.94
N HIS A 474 7.25 -8.05 -13.78
CA HIS A 474 6.77 -6.71 -13.52
C HIS A 474 7.39 -6.20 -12.21
N GLY A 475 7.76 -4.93 -12.15
CA GLY A 475 8.26 -4.35 -10.91
C GLY A 475 8.21 -2.84 -10.85
N VAL A 476 8.27 -2.35 -9.61
CA VAL A 476 8.28 -0.94 -9.27
C VAL A 476 9.41 -0.68 -8.29
N MET A 477 10.12 0.42 -8.50
CA MET A 477 10.96 1.03 -7.47
C MET A 477 10.23 2.25 -6.91
N MET A 478 10.04 2.27 -5.59
CA MET A 478 9.74 3.46 -4.82
C MET A 478 11.06 4.20 -4.60
N ILE A 479 11.19 5.41 -5.15
CA ILE A 479 12.46 6.15 -5.17
C ILE A 479 12.78 6.64 -3.73
N PRO A 480 13.88 6.17 -3.11
CA PRO A 480 14.27 6.56 -1.74
C PRO A 480 14.55 8.04 -1.62
N ILE A 481 14.41 8.61 -0.42
CA ILE A 481 14.81 10.01 -0.16
C ILE A 481 16.27 10.02 0.31
N PRO A 482 17.24 10.47 -0.50
CA PRO A 482 18.67 10.33 -0.17
C PRO A 482 19.13 11.22 0.98
N ARG A 483 18.42 12.33 1.25
CA ARG A 483 18.68 13.26 2.36
C ARG A 483 17.46 14.12 2.67
N ALA A 484 17.41 14.64 3.90
CA ALA A 484 16.44 15.65 4.29
C ALA A 484 16.70 16.99 3.58
N GLY A 485 15.64 17.73 3.26
CA GLY A 485 15.72 19.09 2.72
C GLY A 485 14.50 19.52 1.92
N ILE A 486 14.57 20.71 1.34
CA ILE A 486 13.57 21.19 0.36
C ILE A 486 13.94 20.63 -1.02
N PHE A 487 13.09 19.78 -1.59
CA PHE A 487 13.26 19.25 -2.94
C PHE A 487 13.18 20.38 -3.97
N LEU A 488 14.21 20.50 -4.79
CA LEU A 488 14.31 21.52 -5.84
C LEU A 488 13.96 20.95 -7.20
N ASP A 489 14.61 19.85 -7.60
CA ASP A 489 14.47 19.28 -8.93
C ASP A 489 15.03 17.85 -9.02
N ALA A 490 14.64 17.12 -10.07
CA ALA A 490 15.14 15.80 -10.43
C ALA A 490 15.70 15.82 -11.86
N GLN A 491 16.99 15.58 -11.99
CA GLN A 491 17.72 15.55 -13.27
C GLN A 491 17.90 14.11 -13.76
N GLY A 492 18.16 13.93 -15.05
CA GLY A 492 18.39 12.61 -15.67
C GLY A 492 17.14 11.75 -15.88
N VAL A 493 15.94 12.35 -15.81
CA VAL A 493 14.65 11.64 -15.87
C VAL A 493 14.40 11.00 -17.24
N ASP A 494 14.79 11.64 -18.34
CA ASP A 494 14.58 11.09 -19.67
C ASP A 494 15.62 10.01 -20.02
N GLU A 495 16.85 10.15 -19.53
CA GLU A 495 17.87 9.10 -19.55
C GLU A 495 17.45 7.87 -18.72
N SER A 496 16.75 8.10 -17.60
CA SER A 496 16.15 7.05 -16.77
C SER A 496 15.04 6.31 -17.52
N ARG A 497 14.14 7.04 -18.21
CA ARG A 497 13.09 6.47 -19.08
C ARG A 497 13.65 5.73 -20.29
N ALA A 498 14.80 6.15 -20.81
CA ALA A 498 15.44 5.52 -21.97
C ALA A 498 16.14 4.19 -21.65
N VAL A 499 16.22 3.78 -20.37
CA VAL A 499 16.76 2.47 -19.99
C VAL A 499 15.83 1.35 -20.48
N ALA A 500 16.41 0.35 -21.13
CA ALA A 500 15.66 -0.80 -21.63
C ALA A 500 14.83 -1.48 -20.51
N CYS A 501 13.63 -1.95 -20.87
CA CYS A 501 12.63 -2.53 -19.96
C CYS A 501 11.98 -1.58 -18.95
N VAL A 502 12.28 -0.27 -18.94
CA VAL A 502 11.50 0.73 -18.20
C VAL A 502 10.20 1.05 -18.96
N GLU A 503 9.06 0.99 -18.28
CA GLU A 503 7.76 1.43 -18.83
C GLU A 503 7.50 2.93 -18.55
N ASP A 504 7.89 3.44 -17.38
CA ASP A 504 7.58 4.81 -16.95
C ASP A 504 8.48 5.26 -15.77
N VAL A 505 8.71 6.57 -15.64
CA VAL A 505 9.39 7.22 -14.51
C VAL A 505 8.60 8.46 -14.11
N LEU A 506 8.10 8.47 -12.87
CA LEU A 506 7.29 9.54 -12.31
C LEU A 506 7.96 10.12 -11.06
N ILE A 507 8.28 11.41 -11.07
CA ILE A 507 8.64 12.17 -9.87
C ILE A 507 7.34 12.72 -9.27
N THR A 508 6.96 12.24 -8.10
CA THR A 508 5.70 12.63 -7.42
C THR A 508 5.91 13.71 -6.37
N ALA A 509 7.13 13.86 -5.86
CA ALA A 509 7.52 15.00 -5.04
C ALA A 509 7.37 16.31 -5.81
N LYS A 510 6.87 17.34 -5.13
CA LYS A 510 6.67 18.67 -5.73
C LYS A 510 7.87 19.56 -5.44
N GLN A 511 8.32 20.34 -6.42
CA GLN A 511 9.32 21.38 -6.19
C GLN A 511 8.88 22.30 -5.03
N GLY A 512 9.80 22.59 -4.11
CA GLY A 512 9.52 23.34 -2.88
C GLY A 512 8.97 22.50 -1.72
N GLN A 513 8.72 21.20 -1.91
CA GLN A 513 8.29 20.31 -0.83
C GLN A 513 9.45 19.97 0.12
N GLU A 514 9.20 20.04 1.42
CA GLU A 514 10.10 19.44 2.41
C GLU A 514 9.95 17.92 2.38
N LEU A 515 11.09 17.23 2.24
CA LEU A 515 11.19 15.78 2.25
C LEU A 515 12.13 15.34 3.37
N LEU A 516 11.75 14.28 4.06
CA LEU A 516 12.51 13.64 5.13
C LEU A 516 12.65 12.15 4.81
N PRO A 517 13.84 11.55 4.97
CA PRO A 517 14.00 10.09 4.90
C PRO A 517 13.34 9.40 6.09
N LEU A 518 13.26 8.07 6.07
CA LEU A 518 12.91 7.31 7.26
C LEU A 518 13.94 7.53 8.38
N PRO A 519 13.53 7.43 9.67
CA PRO A 519 12.19 7.12 10.17
C PRO A 519 11.25 8.32 10.33
N GLU A 520 11.68 9.58 10.14
CA GLU A 520 10.81 10.76 10.28
C GLU A 520 9.77 10.88 9.14
N GLY A 521 10.19 10.55 7.91
CA GLY A 521 9.36 10.61 6.71
C GLY A 521 8.31 9.49 6.59
N ALA A 522 7.45 9.63 5.59
CA ALA A 522 6.43 8.63 5.19
C ALA A 522 6.13 8.71 3.67
N SER A 523 7.12 9.09 2.87
CA SER A 523 6.95 9.45 1.46
C SER A 523 8.12 9.00 0.61
N TYR A 524 7.87 8.79 -0.67
CA TYR A 524 8.88 8.51 -1.69
C TYR A 524 9.04 9.72 -2.63
N LEU A 525 10.21 9.89 -3.24
CA LEU A 525 10.44 10.93 -4.26
C LEU A 525 9.55 10.72 -5.50
N GLY A 526 9.30 9.46 -5.84
CA GLY A 526 8.68 9.06 -7.08
C GLY A 526 8.67 7.54 -7.26
N PHE A 527 8.41 7.11 -8.49
CA PHE A 527 8.31 5.71 -8.86
C PHE A 527 8.96 5.46 -10.23
N ILE A 528 9.70 4.36 -10.35
CA ILE A 528 10.16 3.79 -11.63
C ILE A 528 9.38 2.49 -11.85
N PHE A 529 8.86 2.29 -13.05
CA PHE A 529 8.11 1.08 -13.43
C PHE A 529 8.87 0.33 -14.51
N ALA A 530 9.01 -0.99 -14.38
CA ALA A 530 9.72 -1.82 -15.35
C ALA A 530 9.00 -3.14 -15.64
N ARG A 531 9.19 -3.65 -16.85
CA ARG A 531 8.63 -4.92 -17.33
C ARG A 531 9.61 -5.62 -18.26
N ALA A 532 9.82 -6.92 -18.06
CA ALA A 532 10.70 -7.76 -18.86
C ALA A 532 10.19 -9.21 -18.91
N GLU A 533 10.95 -10.14 -19.48
CA GLU A 533 10.60 -11.56 -19.46
C GLU A 533 10.83 -12.18 -18.07
N THR A 534 11.89 -11.76 -17.36
CA THR A 534 12.30 -12.34 -16.08
C THR A 534 12.38 -11.33 -14.92
N PRO A 535 12.14 -11.76 -13.66
CA PRO A 535 12.27 -10.90 -12.48
C PRO A 535 13.64 -10.23 -12.33
N ARG A 536 14.70 -10.88 -12.84
CA ARG A 536 16.08 -10.39 -12.77
C ARG A 536 16.34 -9.22 -13.72
N GLU A 537 15.75 -9.25 -14.92
CA GLU A 537 15.85 -8.15 -15.89
C GLU A 537 15.09 -6.92 -15.39
N VAL A 538 13.90 -7.11 -14.80
CA VAL A 538 13.15 -6.05 -14.12
C VAL A 538 14.01 -5.40 -13.02
N GLU A 539 14.64 -6.19 -12.15
CA GLU A 539 15.50 -5.64 -11.09
C GLU A 539 16.66 -4.82 -11.67
N ASN A 540 17.34 -5.36 -12.68
CA ASN A 540 18.45 -4.69 -13.35
C ASN A 540 17.99 -3.38 -14.01
N ALA A 541 16.83 -3.36 -14.65
CA ALA A 541 16.26 -2.17 -15.29
C ALA A 541 15.93 -1.09 -14.25
N LEU A 542 15.21 -1.44 -13.17
CA LEU A 542 14.89 -0.51 -12.08
C LEU A 542 16.14 0.12 -11.46
N ARG A 543 17.16 -0.69 -11.14
CA ARG A 543 18.42 -0.19 -10.56
C ARG A 543 19.21 0.66 -11.58
N SER A 544 19.26 0.26 -12.84
CA SER A 544 19.97 1.01 -13.90
C SER A 544 19.30 2.35 -14.22
N ALA A 545 17.97 2.41 -14.17
CA ALA A 545 17.18 3.63 -14.33
C ALA A 545 17.36 4.58 -13.14
N HIS A 546 17.37 4.06 -11.91
CA HIS A 546 17.64 4.86 -10.71
C HIS A 546 19.02 5.51 -10.74
N LEU A 547 20.05 4.79 -11.22
CA LEU A 547 21.41 5.33 -11.40
C LEU A 547 21.53 6.45 -12.45
N LYS A 548 20.47 6.78 -13.19
CA LYS A 548 20.41 7.97 -14.06
C LYS A 548 19.90 9.22 -13.36
N LEU A 549 19.22 9.07 -12.23
CA LEU A 549 18.56 10.17 -11.54
C LEU A 549 19.51 10.89 -10.58
N ASP A 550 19.51 12.21 -10.63
CA ASP A 550 20.14 13.08 -9.62
C ASP A 550 19.09 13.99 -8.99
N PHE A 551 19.17 14.18 -7.67
CA PHE A 551 18.13 14.86 -6.87
C PHE A 551 18.70 16.06 -6.13
N GLN A 552 18.22 17.24 -6.52
CA GLN A 552 18.66 18.50 -5.95
C GLN A 552 17.79 18.88 -4.76
N PHE A 553 18.42 19.20 -3.62
CA PHE A 553 17.72 19.73 -2.44
C PHE A 553 18.47 20.92 -1.86
N ALA A 554 17.72 21.95 -1.48
CA ALA A 554 18.21 23.02 -0.60
C ALA A 554 18.17 22.56 0.86
N ALA A 555 19.08 23.11 1.68
CA ALA A 555 19.05 22.88 3.12
C ALA A 555 17.86 23.60 3.76
N THR A 556 17.15 22.93 4.66
CA THR A 556 16.19 23.57 5.56
C THR A 556 16.94 24.28 6.68
N LEU A 557 16.87 25.61 6.71
CA LEU A 557 17.32 26.37 7.88
C LEU A 557 16.26 26.25 8.98
N PRO A 558 16.60 25.77 10.19
CA PRO A 558 15.63 25.67 11.27
C PRO A 558 15.16 27.08 11.65
N VAL A 559 13.87 27.36 11.41
CA VAL A 559 13.23 28.57 11.90
C VAL A 559 13.08 28.41 13.41
N VAL A 560 13.99 29.02 14.16
CA VAL A 560 13.88 29.14 15.62
C VAL A 560 12.55 29.83 15.94
N ARG A 561 11.64 29.11 16.59
CA ARG A 561 10.30 29.56 16.99
C ARG A 561 10.27 30.00 18.45
#